data_AF-A0A7S1AQH8-F1
#
_entry.id   AF-A0A7S1AQH8-F1
#
_cell.length_a   1.000
_cell.length_b   1.000
_cell.length_c   1.000
_cell.angle_alpha   90.00
_cell.angle_beta   90.00
_cell.angle_gamma   90.00
#
_symmetry.space_group_name_H-M   'P 1'
#
loop_
_entity.id
_entity.type
_entity.pdbx_description
1 polymer ?
#
loop_
_entity_poly.entity_id
_entity_poly.type
_entity_poly.pdbx_seq_one_letter_code
_entity_poly.pdbx_strand_id
1 'polypeptide(L)'
;MTFLGITTGPIEDLCILLSMLMLGVTFSICFCWASEYYKQLPWWGPFRKFDCRGDDNHQQNQFLLVEHMSKLMQEQDKPPVVENVRYGSLGQSTWGHCEVPSMAPVPFMHPEHGPCMLRQNFHETQKMREHSRWWAKDEPHFLREHGWSCPPDQAIRCAQKMV
;
A
#
# COMPACT_ATOMS: atom_id res chain seq x y z
N MET A 1 -16.65 40.30 45.65
CA MET A 1 -16.86 41.04 44.38
C MET A 1 -18.13 40.43 43.79
N THR A 2 -19.09 41.14 43.20
CA THR A 2 -20.32 40.47 42.71
C THR A 2 -20.03 39.66 41.45
N PHE A 3 -19.91 38.35 41.59
CA PHE A 3 -19.77 37.41 40.48
C PHE A 3 -21.12 36.72 40.26
N LEU A 4 -21.71 36.88 39.07
CA LEU A 4 -23.01 36.27 38.68
C LEU A 4 -24.19 36.54 39.65
N GLY A 5 -24.23 37.72 40.28
CA GLY A 5 -25.35 38.13 41.14
C GLY A 5 -25.37 37.52 42.54
N ILE A 6 -24.35 36.73 42.91
CA ILE A 6 -24.18 36.18 44.25
C ILE A 6 -23.13 37.02 44.99
N THR A 7 -23.41 37.42 46.23
CA THR A 7 -22.45 38.13 47.08
C THR A 7 -21.56 37.13 47.80
N THR A 8 -20.40 36.87 47.22
CA THR A 8 -19.37 35.97 47.76
C THR A 8 -18.19 36.75 48.35
N GLY A 9 -17.56 36.15 49.36
CA GLY A 9 -16.33 36.67 49.95
C GLY A 9 -15.13 36.52 49.02
N PRO A 10 -14.03 37.28 49.23
CA PRO A 10 -12.86 37.25 48.34
C PRO A 10 -12.17 35.87 48.28
N ILE A 11 -12.24 35.10 49.36
CA ILE A 11 -11.70 33.72 49.42
C ILE A 11 -12.61 32.76 48.66
N GLU A 12 -13.93 32.93 48.76
CA GLU A 12 -14.91 32.12 48.04
C GLU A 12 -14.82 32.36 46.54
N ASP A 13 -14.67 33.63 46.13
CA ASP A 13 -14.41 34.03 44.74
C ASP A 13 -13.18 33.31 44.17
N LEU A 14 -12.10 33.25 44.95
CA LEU A 14 -10.86 32.57 44.55
C LEU A 14 -11.03 31.06 44.43
N CYS A 15 -11.74 30.41 45.37
CA CYS A 15 -12.04 28.98 45.31
C CYS A 15 -12.91 28.61 44.10
N ILE A 16 -13.93 29.43 43.80
CA ILE A 16 -14.81 29.21 42.64
C ILE A 16 -14.02 29.33 41.34
N LEU A 17 -13.21 30.38 41.17
CA LEU A 17 -12.37 30.55 39.99
C LEU A 17 -11.39 29.38 39.81
N LEU A 18 -10.77 28.92 40.90
CA LEU A 18 -9.85 27.78 40.87
C LEU A 18 -10.56 26.48 40.49
N SER A 19 -11.77 26.25 41.01
CA SER A 19 -12.58 25.09 40.66
C SER A 19 -13.00 25.07 39.18
N MET A 20 -13.40 26.22 38.63
CA MET A 20 -13.73 26.37 37.21
C MET A 20 -12.51 26.12 36.32
N LEU A 21 -11.34 26.62 36.72
CA LEU A 21 -10.09 26.39 35.99
C LEU A 21 -9.71 24.90 35.97
N MET A 22 -9.79 24.23 37.13
CA MET A 22 -9.50 22.80 37.22
C MET A 22 -10.46 21.97 36.34
N LEU A 23 -11.76 22.27 36.39
CA LEU A 23 -12.76 21.60 35.55
C LEU A 23 -12.52 21.86 34.05
N GLY A 24 -12.12 23.08 33.67
CA GLY A 24 -11.77 23.42 32.30
C GLY A 24 -10.57 22.62 31.78
N VAL A 25 -9.54 22.43 32.61
CA VAL A 25 -8.37 21.60 32.28
C VAL A 25 -8.75 20.12 32.17
N THR A 26 -9.57 19.60 33.08
CA THR A 26 -10.04 18.21 32.99
C THR A 26 -10.88 18.00 31.73
N PHE A 27 -11.78 18.93 31.41
CA PHE A 27 -12.61 18.87 30.21
C PHE A 27 -11.78 18.91 28.93
N SER A 28 -10.74 19.75 28.86
CA SER A 28 -9.86 19.82 27.68
C SER A 28 -9.06 18.53 27.49
N ILE A 29 -8.57 17.90 28.56
CA ILE A 29 -7.89 16.60 28.49
C ILE A 29 -8.85 15.51 28.00
N CYS A 30 -10.05 15.44 28.57
CA CYS A 30 -11.08 14.48 28.15
C CYS A 30 -11.50 14.70 26.68
N PHE A 31 -11.64 15.95 26.25
CA PHE A 31 -11.97 16.29 24.87
C PHE A 31 -10.84 15.93 23.91
N CYS A 32 -9.58 16.20 24.25
CA CYS A 32 -8.41 15.77 23.47
C CYS A 32 -8.33 14.25 23.34
N TRP A 33 -8.74 13.51 24.37
CA TRP A 33 -8.82 12.04 24.33
C TRP A 33 -9.96 11.56 23.42
N ALA A 34 -11.17 12.09 23.57
CA ALA A 34 -12.34 11.67 22.81
C ALA A 34 -12.28 12.06 21.32
N SER A 35 -11.72 13.23 21.00
CA SER A 35 -11.55 13.71 19.62
C SER A 35 -10.37 13.07 18.90
N GLU A 36 -9.56 12.27 19.59
CA GLU A 36 -8.33 11.65 19.10
C GLU A 36 -7.39 12.65 18.40
N TYR A 37 -7.43 13.93 18.81
CA TYR A 37 -6.69 15.03 18.16
C TYR A 37 -5.19 14.80 18.15
N TYR A 38 -4.69 14.07 19.16
CA TYR A 38 -3.30 13.63 19.27
C TYR A 38 -2.87 12.69 18.12
N LYS A 39 -3.79 12.09 17.36
CA LYS A 39 -3.45 11.26 16.19
C LYS A 39 -3.30 12.05 14.89
N GLN A 40 -3.86 13.26 14.82
CA GLN A 40 -3.93 14.06 13.58
C GLN A 40 -2.74 15.02 13.43
N LEU A 41 -2.07 15.38 14.52
CA LEU A 41 -0.92 16.29 14.47
C LEU A 41 0.35 15.55 14.02
N PRO A 42 1.01 15.98 12.94
CA PRO A 42 2.16 15.27 12.36
C PRO A 42 3.40 15.23 13.28
N TRP A 43 3.43 16.11 14.30
CA TRP A 43 4.50 16.20 15.30
C TRP A 43 4.24 15.34 16.55
N TRP A 44 3.02 14.82 16.71
CA TRP A 44 2.60 14.00 17.84
C TRP A 44 2.43 12.54 17.43
N GLY A 45 3.30 12.10 16.52
CA GLY A 45 3.19 10.90 15.69
C GLY A 45 2.58 9.68 16.38
N PRO A 46 1.92 8.80 15.61
CA PRO A 46 1.14 7.69 16.15
C PRO A 46 1.95 6.97 17.21
N PHE A 47 1.41 6.91 18.43
CA PHE A 47 1.94 6.02 19.46
C PHE A 47 1.84 4.62 18.86
N ARG A 48 2.92 4.17 18.20
CA ARG A 48 3.10 2.78 17.80
C ARG A 48 3.03 2.05 19.12
N LYS A 49 1.85 1.50 19.44
CA LYS A 49 1.74 0.48 20.45
C LYS A 49 2.78 -0.55 20.02
N PHE A 50 3.90 -0.59 20.73
CA PHE A 50 4.69 -1.79 20.76
C PHE A 50 3.70 -2.87 21.25
N ASP A 51 3.48 -3.88 20.42
CA ASP A 51 2.72 -5.07 20.77
C ASP A 51 3.44 -5.77 21.94
N CYS A 52 3.30 -5.24 23.15
CA CYS A 52 3.86 -5.79 24.38
C CYS A 52 2.90 -6.77 25.06
N ARG A 53 1.76 -7.12 24.43
CA ARG A 53 1.00 -8.29 24.84
C ARG A 53 1.67 -9.50 24.21
N GLY A 54 2.50 -10.18 25.00
CA GLY A 54 3.06 -11.48 24.68
C GLY A 54 1.97 -12.55 24.67
N ASP A 55 1.07 -12.46 23.69
CA ASP A 55 0.22 -13.58 23.31
C ASP A 55 1.07 -14.58 22.51
N ASP A 56 0.86 -15.87 22.73
CA ASP A 56 1.61 -16.96 22.07
C ASP A 56 1.57 -16.84 20.54
N ASN A 57 0.46 -16.32 20.00
CA ASN A 57 0.29 -16.03 18.57
C ASN A 57 1.34 -15.03 18.04
N HIS A 58 1.76 -14.06 18.85
CA HIS A 58 2.77 -13.08 18.44
C HIS A 58 4.16 -13.70 18.38
N GLN A 59 4.49 -14.58 19.32
CA GLN A 59 5.75 -15.35 19.29
C GLN A 59 5.80 -16.26 18.05
N GLN A 60 4.69 -16.93 17.74
CA GLN A 60 4.59 -17.80 16.58
C GLN A 60 4.76 -17.04 15.26
N ASN A 61 4.17 -15.85 15.14
CA ASN A 61 4.33 -14.99 13.96
C ASN A 61 5.76 -14.46 13.81
N GLN A 62 6.41 -14.08 14.91
CA GLN A 62 7.82 -13.66 14.88
C GLN A 62 8.73 -14.81 14.45
N PHE A 63 8.47 -16.02 14.92
CA PHE A 63 9.21 -17.22 14.52
C PHE A 63 9.08 -17.48 13.01
N LEU A 64 7.86 -17.43 12.47
CA LEU A 64 7.60 -17.60 11.04
C LEU A 64 8.28 -16.53 10.17
N LEU A 65 8.30 -15.28 10.64
CA LEU A 65 8.99 -14.19 9.94
C LEU A 65 10.50 -14.42 9.87
N VAL A 66 11.12 -14.84 10.97
CA VAL A 66 12.56 -15.16 11.02
C VAL A 66 12.89 -16.35 10.12
N GLU A 67 12.06 -17.39 10.11
CA GLU A 67 12.22 -18.55 9.22
C GLU A 67 12.10 -18.17 7.74
N HIS A 68 11.17 -17.28 7.41
CA HIS A 68 11.02 -16.81 6.04
C HIS A 68 12.19 -15.91 5.61
N MET A 69 12.67 -15.03 6.50
CA MET A 69 13.84 -14.19 6.22
C MET A 69 15.10 -15.02 6.00
N SER A 70 15.34 -16.08 6.78
CA SER A 70 16.52 -16.92 6.61
C SER A 70 16.51 -17.67 5.27
N LYS A 71 15.34 -18.15 4.82
CA LYS A 71 15.17 -18.76 3.49
C LYS A 71 15.46 -17.77 2.36
N LEU A 72 14.94 -16.54 2.45
CA LEU A 72 15.19 -15.49 1.46
C LEU A 72 16.67 -15.09 1.40
N MET A 73 17.35 -14.99 2.55
CA MET A 73 18.79 -14.71 2.58
C MET A 73 19.61 -15.84 1.93
N GLN A 74 19.21 -17.09 2.17
CA GLN A 74 19.85 -18.25 1.55
C GLN A 74 19.58 -18.35 0.03
N GLU A 75 18.44 -17.85 -0.44
CA GLU A 75 18.14 -17.72 -1.86
C GLU A 75 18.91 -16.57 -2.52
N GLN A 76 19.18 -15.50 -1.77
CA GLN A 76 19.90 -14.32 -2.26
C GLN A 76 21.41 -14.59 -2.49
N ASP A 77 21.99 -15.57 -1.79
CA ASP A 77 23.36 -16.04 -2.00
C ASP A 77 23.51 -16.94 -3.26
N LYS A 78 22.42 -17.29 -3.95
CA LYS A 78 22.50 -17.96 -5.25
C LYS A 78 22.74 -16.91 -6.35
N PRO A 79 23.72 -17.09 -7.25
CA PRO A 79 23.99 -16.14 -8.33
C PRO A 79 22.75 -15.98 -9.22
N PRO A 80 22.43 -14.76 -9.68
CA PRO A 80 21.20 -14.48 -10.40
C PRO A 80 21.25 -15.09 -11.80
N VAL A 81 20.44 -16.12 -12.04
CA VAL A 81 20.14 -16.59 -13.39
C VAL A 81 18.63 -16.68 -13.53
N VAL A 82 17.94 -15.55 -13.70
CA VAL A 82 16.72 -15.41 -14.54
C VAL A 82 16.57 -13.93 -14.90
N GLU A 83 16.45 -13.65 -16.18
CA GLU A 83 16.09 -12.36 -16.77
C GLU A 83 14.80 -11.83 -16.11
N ASN A 84 14.81 -10.61 -15.57
CA ASN A 84 13.63 -10.03 -14.92
C ASN A 84 12.55 -9.73 -15.96
N VAL A 85 11.70 -10.71 -16.27
CA VAL A 85 10.51 -10.55 -17.12
C VAL A 85 9.55 -9.62 -16.39
N ARG A 86 9.68 -8.31 -16.62
CA ARG A 86 8.74 -7.30 -16.12
C ARG A 86 7.46 -7.41 -16.95
N TYR A 87 6.36 -7.79 -16.29
CA TYR A 87 5.05 -7.81 -16.93
C TYR A 87 4.30 -6.50 -16.61
N GLY A 88 4.00 -5.71 -17.63
CA GLY A 88 3.22 -4.49 -17.48
C GLY A 88 3.95 -3.34 -16.79
N SER A 89 3.18 -2.35 -16.33
CA SER A 89 3.66 -1.09 -15.79
C SER A 89 3.85 -1.07 -14.26
N LEU A 90 3.41 -2.13 -13.56
CA LEU A 90 3.29 -2.17 -12.10
C LEU A 90 4.46 -2.83 -11.35
N GLY A 91 5.59 -3.10 -12.02
CA GLY A 91 6.81 -3.60 -11.38
C GLY A 91 7.00 -5.12 -11.49
N GLN A 92 7.74 -5.72 -10.54
CA GLN A 92 7.92 -7.18 -10.50
C GLN A 92 6.64 -7.85 -10.01
N SER A 93 6.24 -8.94 -10.68
CA SER A 93 5.06 -9.70 -10.28
C SER A 93 5.27 -10.35 -8.92
N THR A 94 4.34 -10.13 -8.00
CA THR A 94 4.38 -10.68 -6.64
C THR A 94 3.91 -12.13 -6.55
N TRP A 95 3.19 -12.62 -7.56
CA TRP A 95 2.53 -13.94 -7.55
C TRP A 95 2.98 -14.88 -8.69
N GLY A 96 4.09 -14.56 -9.37
CA GLY A 96 4.64 -15.36 -10.48
C GLY A 96 4.27 -14.83 -11.88
N HIS A 97 4.30 -15.66 -12.91
CA HIS A 97 3.94 -15.27 -14.28
C HIS A 97 2.85 -16.18 -14.83
N CYS A 98 1.75 -15.59 -15.31
CA CYS A 98 0.75 -16.31 -16.11
C CYS A 98 1.11 -16.15 -17.58
N GLU A 99 1.98 -17.02 -18.07
CA GLU A 99 2.46 -17.06 -19.45
C GLU A 99 2.52 -18.52 -19.90
N VAL A 100 2.28 -18.76 -21.20
CA VAL A 100 2.47 -20.10 -21.75
C VAL A 100 3.96 -20.49 -21.68
N PRO A 101 4.30 -21.76 -21.42
CA PRO A 101 5.69 -22.21 -21.34
C PRO A 101 6.51 -21.97 -22.62
N SER A 102 5.85 -21.82 -23.77
CA SER A 102 6.48 -21.64 -25.08
C SER A 102 6.31 -20.20 -25.58
N MET A 103 7.04 -19.27 -24.98
CA MET A 103 7.16 -17.87 -25.43
C MET A 103 8.56 -17.58 -25.99
N ALA A 104 8.94 -18.24 -27.09
CA ALA A 104 10.17 -17.88 -27.78
C ALA A 104 9.97 -16.52 -28.49
N PRO A 105 10.91 -15.57 -28.36
CA PRO A 105 10.86 -14.32 -29.11
C PRO A 105 11.28 -14.59 -30.56
N VAL A 106 10.44 -14.17 -31.50
CA VAL A 106 10.65 -14.35 -32.95
C VAL A 106 10.92 -12.99 -33.58
N PRO A 107 12.00 -12.81 -34.36
CA PRO A 107 12.24 -11.55 -35.05
C PRO A 107 11.15 -11.31 -36.10
N PHE A 108 10.52 -10.14 -36.04
CA PHE A 108 9.49 -9.68 -36.95
C PHE A 108 9.86 -8.30 -37.49
N MET A 109 9.73 -8.11 -38.80
CA MET A 109 9.99 -6.82 -39.43
C MET A 109 8.67 -6.05 -39.55
N HIS A 110 8.43 -5.10 -38.65
CA HIS A 110 7.23 -4.27 -38.67
C HIS A 110 7.36 -3.19 -39.77
N PRO A 111 6.35 -2.98 -40.63
CA PRO A 111 6.44 -2.04 -41.75
C PRO A 111 6.74 -0.60 -41.34
N GLU A 112 6.28 -0.18 -40.15
CA GLU A 112 6.49 1.19 -39.64
C GLU A 112 7.61 1.31 -38.59
N HIS A 113 7.96 0.21 -37.92
CA HIS A 113 8.84 0.24 -36.73
C HIS A 113 10.16 -0.52 -36.92
N GLY A 114 10.36 -1.17 -38.07
CA GLY A 114 11.58 -1.92 -38.35
C GLY A 114 11.66 -3.24 -37.57
N PRO A 115 12.88 -3.72 -37.25
CA PRO A 115 13.07 -5.02 -36.63
C PRO A 115 12.60 -4.98 -35.18
N CYS A 116 11.65 -5.84 -34.84
CA CYS A 116 11.09 -5.99 -33.49
C CYS A 116 11.00 -7.48 -33.11
N MET A 117 10.92 -7.77 -31.82
CA MET A 117 10.79 -9.14 -31.32
C MET A 117 9.33 -9.41 -30.96
N LEU A 118 8.71 -10.36 -31.67
CA LEU A 118 7.34 -10.79 -31.39
C LEU A 118 7.36 -11.98 -30.42
N ARG A 119 6.54 -11.93 -29.37
CA ARG A 119 6.34 -13.09 -28.50
C ARG A 119 5.49 -14.14 -29.21
N GLN A 120 6.07 -15.31 -29.48
CA GLN A 120 5.34 -16.42 -30.08
C GLN A 120 4.22 -16.90 -29.12
N ASN A 121 3.07 -17.31 -29.68
CA ASN A 121 1.93 -17.84 -28.93
C ASN A 121 1.35 -16.91 -27.84
N PHE A 122 1.58 -15.60 -27.92
CA PHE A 122 1.06 -14.65 -26.94
C PHE A 122 -0.48 -14.69 -26.79
N HIS A 123 -1.18 -14.98 -27.89
CA HIS A 123 -2.64 -15.16 -27.88
C HIS A 123 -3.13 -16.27 -26.94
N GLU A 124 -2.36 -17.34 -26.74
CA GLU A 124 -2.70 -18.41 -25.80
C GLU A 124 -2.60 -17.93 -24.35
N THR A 125 -1.64 -17.05 -24.08
CA THR A 125 -1.49 -16.39 -22.78
C THR A 125 -2.65 -15.44 -22.50
N GLN A 126 -3.07 -14.67 -23.52
CA GLN A 126 -4.27 -13.84 -23.40
C GLN A 126 -5.51 -14.69 -23.08
N LYS A 127 -5.72 -15.81 -23.79
CA LYS A 127 -6.82 -16.74 -23.50
C LYS A 127 -6.75 -17.34 -22.10
N MET A 128 -5.57 -17.77 -21.66
CA MET A 128 -5.37 -18.31 -20.31
C MET A 128 -5.76 -17.30 -19.23
N ARG A 129 -5.37 -16.03 -19.42
CA ARG A 129 -5.68 -14.94 -18.50
C ARG A 129 -7.15 -14.55 -18.54
N GLU A 130 -7.76 -14.54 -19.71
CA GLU A 130 -9.19 -14.29 -19.89
C GLU A 130 -10.02 -15.25 -19.02
N HIS A 131 -9.65 -16.53 -19.02
CA HIS A 131 -10.31 -17.57 -18.24
C HIS A 131 -9.90 -17.62 -16.76
N SER A 132 -8.77 -16.98 -16.41
CA SER A 132 -8.34 -16.89 -15.02
C SER A 132 -9.16 -15.86 -14.24
N ARG A 133 -9.55 -16.19 -13.01
CA ARG A 133 -10.24 -15.27 -12.08
C ARG A 133 -9.28 -14.48 -11.20
N TRP A 134 -8.06 -14.98 -11.02
CA TRP A 134 -7.13 -14.47 -10.03
C TRP A 134 -6.05 -13.55 -10.60
N TRP A 135 -5.77 -13.62 -11.90
CA TRP A 135 -4.79 -12.73 -12.52
C TRP A 135 -5.41 -11.39 -12.89
N ALA A 136 -4.66 -10.33 -12.66
CA ALA A 136 -5.05 -8.98 -13.05
C ALA A 136 -5.17 -8.87 -14.58
N LYS A 137 -6.21 -8.15 -15.02
CA LYS A 137 -6.54 -7.90 -16.42
C LYS A 137 -6.36 -6.42 -16.75
N ASP A 138 -5.17 -5.90 -16.43
CA ASP A 138 -4.80 -4.49 -16.55
C ASP A 138 -4.21 -4.11 -17.92
N GLU A 139 -4.14 -5.05 -18.86
CA GLU A 139 -3.63 -4.82 -20.20
C GLU A 139 -4.59 -3.95 -21.03
N PRO A 140 -4.06 -3.14 -21.97
CA PRO A 140 -4.89 -2.33 -22.87
C PRO A 140 -5.92 -3.13 -23.68
N HIS A 141 -5.72 -4.44 -23.86
CA HIS A 141 -6.70 -5.33 -24.48
C HIS A 141 -7.96 -5.46 -23.60
N PHE A 142 -7.78 -5.93 -22.36
CA PHE A 142 -8.89 -6.14 -21.41
C PHE A 142 -9.54 -4.83 -20.96
N LEU A 143 -8.76 -3.76 -20.79
CA LEU A 143 -9.31 -2.45 -20.44
C LEU A 143 -10.28 -1.94 -21.51
N ARG A 144 -9.93 -2.13 -22.80
CA ARG A 144 -10.80 -1.74 -23.93
C ARG A 144 -12.10 -2.54 -23.96
N GLU A 145 -12.07 -3.84 -23.68
CA GLU A 145 -13.28 -4.67 -23.57
C GLU A 145 -14.25 -4.17 -22.50
N HIS A 146 -13.72 -3.63 -21.40
CA HIS A 146 -14.52 -3.08 -20.30
C HIS A 146 -14.95 -1.62 -20.55
N GLY A 147 -14.68 -1.06 -21.74
CA GLY A 147 -15.02 0.32 -22.08
C GLY A 147 -14.05 1.38 -21.52
N TRP A 148 -12.90 0.96 -20.99
CA TRP A 148 -11.89 1.88 -20.45
C TRP A 148 -10.86 2.20 -21.53
N SER A 149 -10.75 3.47 -21.87
CA SER A 149 -9.69 4.00 -22.73
C SER A 149 -8.50 4.44 -21.86
N CYS A 150 -7.35 3.81 -22.04
CA CYS A 150 -6.11 4.27 -21.41
C CYS A 150 -5.72 5.63 -22.01
N PRO A 151 -5.37 6.64 -21.19
CA PRO A 151 -4.92 7.93 -21.70
C PRO A 151 -3.68 7.76 -22.59
N PRO A 152 -3.57 8.51 -23.70
CA PRO A 152 -2.56 8.30 -24.74
C PRO A 152 -1.13 8.36 -24.19
N ASP A 153 -0.86 9.20 -23.20
CA ASP A 153 0.46 9.35 -22.58
C ASP A 153 0.94 8.12 -21.80
N GLN A 154 0.02 7.30 -21.26
CA GLN A 154 0.38 6.06 -20.57
C GLN A 154 0.58 4.91 -21.56
N ALA A 155 -0.19 4.88 -22.65
CA ALA A 155 -0.04 3.88 -23.71
C ALA A 155 1.34 3.95 -24.39
N ILE A 156 1.86 5.16 -24.62
CA ILE A 156 3.19 5.38 -25.20
C ILE A 156 4.30 4.83 -24.28
N ARG A 157 4.23 5.11 -22.96
CA ARG A 157 5.22 4.58 -22.00
C ARG A 157 5.16 3.06 -21.84
N CYS A 158 3.98 2.47 -21.96
CA CYS A 158 3.81 1.02 -21.95
C CYS A 158 4.39 0.37 -23.22
N ALA A 159 4.18 0.96 -24.40
CA ALA A 159 4.75 0.47 -25.65
C ALA A 159 6.28 0.58 -25.70
N GLN A 160 6.85 1.68 -25.20
CA GLN A 160 8.30 1.90 -25.16
C GLN A 160 9.05 0.95 -24.21
N LYS A 161 8.36 0.34 -23.24
CA LYS A 161 8.92 -0.67 -22.33
C LYS A 161 8.76 -2.11 -22.83
N MET A 162 8.04 -2.32 -23.94
CA MET A 162 7.83 -3.64 -24.56
C MET A 162 8.81 -3.92 -25.71
N VAL A 163 9.63 -2.94 -26.09
CA VAL A 163 10.79 -3.07 -26.99
C VAL A 163 12.04 -3.28 -26.14
#